data_AF-A0A3E4GSI4-F1
#
_entry.id   AF-A0A3E4GSI4-F1
#
_cell.length_a   1.000
_cell.length_b   1.000
_cell.length_c   1.000
_cell.angle_alpha   90.00
_cell.angle_beta   90.00
_cell.angle_gamma   90.00
#
_symmetry.space_group_name_H-M   'P 1'
#
loop_
_entity.id
_entity.type
_entity.pdbx_description
1 polymer ?
#
loop_
_entity_poly.entity_id
_entity_poly.type
_entity_poly.pdbx_seq_one_letter_code
_entity_poly.pdbx_strand_id
1 'polypeptide(L)'
;MNKTRLCINKTNAVYISFFLILAIMDINVFYLIPIEGNLSWIWGVYRKLLLVIVAFMLFVWSKAWGHTTSFMKKYVVAMVTSLSVIVVTSALRYDGNPLKYVLLEASYFLLIFLAFPIYRFMVRNGKNSFFSTLNIVAFIWYVICIMQVLIYSVTGNFFLYVDHLFRNDNLRFSLKSVGCVMVVYNFCKIWTERDKKIGFNLLQFCLGMYCVFFIQQTRAFFLAIGGAIVAVLLLYPTTVSKKARNIILLIVIACIIVENGFLSTFLESFGSKSIEYNSTILRQGAFLYFWEEFIKNPILGHGIIAGSSQYLQQIKTGPISCYYYADTGFIGELPQLGIFITNIYIWPLCRAIKISFKQAKEKTVDAFSIGFLAYILLSSPTVICLNPAYYFIWPIFIAFMEYERVEKQT
;
A
#
# COMPACT_ATOMS: atom_id res chain seq x y z
N MET A 1 -8.31 -29.88 10.45
CA MET A 1 -8.91 -28.57 10.81
C MET A 1 -9.07 -28.50 12.33
N ASN A 2 -8.04 -28.04 13.04
CA ASN A 2 -8.20 -27.67 14.45
C ASN A 2 -8.77 -26.25 14.51
N LYS A 3 -9.99 -26.10 15.00
CA LYS A 3 -10.56 -24.81 15.39
C LYS A 3 -9.80 -24.32 16.62
N THR A 4 -8.73 -23.57 16.44
CA THR A 4 -8.18 -22.71 17.48
C THR A 4 -9.21 -21.62 17.75
N ARG A 5 -10.09 -21.86 18.74
CA ARG A 5 -10.81 -20.77 19.41
C ARG A 5 -9.74 -19.79 19.89
N LEU A 6 -9.93 -18.51 19.58
CA LEU A 6 -9.08 -17.42 20.00
C LEU A 6 -9.17 -17.34 21.54
N CYS A 7 -8.33 -18.09 22.25
CA CYS A 7 -8.09 -17.80 23.66
C CYS A 7 -7.37 -16.45 23.67
N ILE A 8 -8.10 -15.40 24.05
CA ILE A 8 -7.54 -14.07 24.27
C ILE A 8 -6.66 -14.17 25.52
N ASN A 9 -5.43 -14.64 25.33
CA ASN A 9 -4.38 -14.45 26.31
C ASN A 9 -4.02 -12.95 26.33
N LYS A 10 -3.66 -12.39 27.50
CA LYS A 10 -3.28 -10.98 27.67
C LYS A 10 -2.28 -10.52 26.60
N THR A 11 -1.33 -11.37 26.21
CA THR A 11 -0.35 -11.07 25.16
C THR A 11 -1.00 -10.87 23.78
N ASN A 12 -2.01 -11.66 23.41
CA ASN A 12 -2.71 -11.53 22.13
C ASN A 12 -3.53 -10.25 22.07
N ALA A 13 -4.18 -9.88 23.18
CA ALA A 13 -4.90 -8.62 23.29
C ALA A 13 -3.98 -7.42 23.01
N VAL A 14 -2.78 -7.42 23.60
CA VAL A 14 -1.79 -6.34 23.37
C VAL A 14 -1.43 -6.23 21.88
N TYR A 15 -1.09 -7.32 21.19
CA TYR A 15 -0.81 -7.26 19.74
C TYR A 15 -1.98 -6.66 18.95
N ILE A 16 -3.20 -7.16 19.20
CA ILE A 16 -4.39 -6.70 18.49
C ILE A 16 -4.63 -5.21 18.74
N SER A 17 -4.52 -4.75 20.00
CA SER A 17 -4.65 -3.33 20.33
C SER A 17 -3.62 -2.46 19.60
N PHE A 18 -2.35 -2.86 19.57
CA PHE A 18 -1.32 -2.12 18.84
C PHE A 18 -1.57 -2.11 17.33
N PHE A 19 -1.99 -3.23 16.74
CA PHE A 19 -2.30 -3.27 15.30
C PHE A 19 -3.51 -2.41 14.95
N LEU A 20 -4.54 -2.38 15.80
CA LEU A 20 -5.69 -1.49 15.63
C LEU A 20 -5.26 -0.02 15.71
N ILE A 21 -4.49 0.35 16.75
CA ILE A 21 -3.97 1.71 16.91
C ILE A 21 -3.16 2.12 15.67
N LEU A 22 -2.22 1.29 15.24
CA LEU A 22 -1.38 1.59 14.08
C LEU A 22 -2.18 1.71 12.78
N ALA A 23 -3.17 0.84 12.55
CA ALA A 23 -4.02 0.90 11.37
C ALA A 23 -4.92 2.15 11.39
N ILE A 24 -5.48 2.52 12.54
CA ILE A 24 -6.27 3.75 12.70
C ILE A 24 -5.39 4.98 12.48
N MET A 25 -4.17 4.99 13.02
CA MET A 25 -3.21 6.07 12.81
C MET A 25 -2.77 6.21 11.35
N ASP A 26 -2.67 5.11 10.59
CA ASP A 26 -2.33 5.16 9.16
C ASP A 26 -3.41 5.87 8.33
N ILE A 27 -4.67 5.71 8.74
CA ILE A 27 -5.84 6.39 8.16
C ILE A 27 -6.11 7.74 8.86
N ASN A 28 -5.13 8.29 9.60
CA ASN A 28 -5.24 9.59 10.28
C ASN A 28 -6.49 9.68 11.18
N VAL A 29 -6.81 8.62 11.93
CA VAL A 29 -8.02 8.53 12.77
C VAL A 29 -9.29 8.79 11.96
N PHE A 30 -9.35 8.17 10.77
CA PHE A 30 -10.45 8.32 9.82
C PHE A 30 -10.74 9.78 9.44
N TYR A 31 -9.79 10.69 9.62
CA TYR A 31 -9.96 12.13 9.43
C TYR A 31 -11.07 12.77 10.29
N LEU A 32 -11.43 12.15 11.42
CA LEU A 32 -12.42 12.70 12.35
C LEU A 32 -11.88 13.86 13.20
N ILE A 33 -10.55 14.01 13.24
CA ILE A 33 -9.86 15.02 14.04
C ILE A 33 -8.86 15.73 13.13
N PRO A 34 -8.80 17.08 13.15
CA PRO A 34 -7.80 17.82 12.40
C PRO A 34 -6.41 17.55 12.95
N ILE A 35 -5.43 17.37 12.06
CA ILE A 35 -4.02 17.19 12.42
C ILE A 35 -3.31 18.52 12.17
N GLU A 36 -3.20 19.34 13.22
CA GLU A 36 -2.69 20.70 13.12
C GLU A 36 -1.43 20.92 13.99
N GLY A 37 -0.79 22.07 13.78
CA GLY A 37 0.35 22.51 14.57
C GLY A 37 1.52 21.52 14.56
N ASN A 38 2.13 21.33 15.73
CA ASN A 38 3.30 20.45 15.90
C ASN A 38 3.01 18.97 15.62
N LEU A 39 1.74 18.54 15.69
CA LEU A 39 1.37 17.14 15.43
C LEU A 39 1.55 16.80 13.95
N SER A 40 1.23 17.74 13.05
CA SER A 40 1.36 17.57 11.59
C SER A 40 2.81 17.33 11.13
N TRP A 41 3.79 17.78 11.92
CA TRP A 41 5.22 17.57 11.65
C TRP A 41 5.66 16.11 11.84
N ILE A 42 5.02 15.38 12.76
CA ILE A 42 5.42 14.02 13.14
C ILE A 42 4.41 12.95 12.72
N TRP A 43 3.18 13.35 12.42
CA TRP A 43 2.10 12.48 12.03
C TRP A 43 1.19 13.16 11.00
N GLY A 44 0.83 12.44 9.94
CA GLY A 44 -0.06 12.92 8.90
C GLY A 44 -0.05 11.95 7.71
N VAL A 45 -0.58 12.42 6.57
CA VAL A 45 -0.64 11.60 5.35
C VAL A 45 0.76 11.19 4.88
N TYR A 46 1.68 12.15 4.83
CA TYR A 46 3.06 11.94 4.34
C TYR A 46 4.11 11.93 5.46
N ARG A 47 3.69 12.10 6.73
CA ARG A 47 4.55 12.08 7.92
C ARG A 47 4.16 10.89 8.81
N LYS A 48 5.09 9.96 9.03
CA LYS A 48 4.78 8.70 9.73
C LYS A 48 5.63 8.44 10.98
N LEU A 49 6.36 9.44 11.47
CA LEU A 49 7.26 9.28 12.62
C LEU A 49 6.54 8.75 13.87
N LEU A 50 5.33 9.24 14.17
CA LEU A 50 4.56 8.74 15.31
C LEU A 50 4.20 7.25 15.16
N LEU A 51 3.83 6.81 13.94
CA LEU A 51 3.59 5.39 13.68
C LEU A 51 4.87 4.56 13.83
N VAL A 52 6.03 5.09 13.40
CA VAL A 52 7.34 4.45 13.55
C VAL A 52 7.65 4.21 15.03
N ILE A 53 7.44 5.23 15.87
CA ILE A 53 7.67 5.15 17.31
C ILE A 53 6.79 4.05 17.95
N VAL A 54 5.50 4.02 17.63
CA VAL A 54 4.56 2.99 18.13
C VAL A 54 4.93 1.60 17.61
N ALA A 55 5.29 1.46 16.34
CA ALA A 55 5.76 0.21 15.76
C ALA A 55 7.06 -0.30 16.41
N PHE A 56 7.99 0.61 16.71
CA PHE A 56 9.25 0.28 17.37
C PHE A 56 9.02 -0.13 18.83
N MET A 57 8.13 0.54 19.57
CA MET A 57 7.72 0.12 20.90
C MET A 57 7.17 -1.32 20.90
N LEU A 58 6.29 -1.65 19.94
CA LEU A 58 5.77 -3.01 19.79
C LEU A 58 6.89 -4.01 19.45
N PHE A 59 7.82 -3.64 18.57
CA PHE A 59 8.98 -4.47 18.21
C PHE A 59 9.85 -4.82 19.43
N VAL A 60 10.17 -3.84 20.27
CA VAL A 60 10.95 -4.03 21.50
C VAL A 60 10.18 -4.86 22.52
N TRP A 61 8.94 -4.47 22.84
CA TRP A 61 8.09 -5.18 23.81
C TRP A 61 7.90 -6.65 23.44
N SER A 62 7.68 -6.91 22.15
CA SER A 62 7.52 -8.28 21.66
C SER A 62 8.82 -9.07 21.63
N LYS A 63 10.02 -8.47 21.76
CA LYS A 63 11.29 -9.17 21.54
C LYS A 63 11.31 -9.91 20.18
N ALA A 64 10.67 -9.34 19.16
CA ALA A 64 10.37 -10.07 17.93
C ALA A 64 11.63 -10.44 17.12
N TRP A 65 12.75 -9.74 17.32
CA TRP A 65 14.03 -10.08 16.69
C TRP A 65 14.44 -11.55 16.87
N GLY A 66 14.23 -12.12 18.06
CA GLY A 66 14.57 -13.52 18.35
C GLY A 66 13.69 -14.56 17.62
N HIS A 67 12.51 -14.15 17.13
CA HIS A 67 11.46 -15.05 16.63
C HIS A 67 11.05 -14.77 15.18
N THR A 68 12.03 -14.44 14.33
CA THR A 68 11.81 -14.10 12.91
C THR A 68 12.78 -14.86 12.00
N THR A 69 12.54 -14.80 10.69
CA THR A 69 13.41 -15.48 9.71
C THR A 69 14.75 -14.76 9.56
N SER A 70 15.79 -15.51 9.18
CA SER A 70 17.11 -14.94 8.86
C SER A 70 17.02 -13.90 7.73
N PHE A 71 16.10 -14.09 6.78
CA PHE A 71 15.91 -13.13 5.69
C PHE A 71 15.44 -11.77 6.21
N MET A 72 14.41 -11.71 7.06
CA MET A 72 13.91 -10.44 7.59
C MET A 72 15.01 -9.64 8.31
N LYS A 73 15.87 -10.33 9.07
CA LYS A 73 17.03 -9.72 9.75
C LYS A 73 18.02 -9.12 8.74
N LYS A 74 18.45 -9.92 7.75
CA LYS A 74 19.38 -9.47 6.69
C LYS A 74 18.78 -8.31 5.89
N TYR A 75 17.50 -8.39 5.58
CA TYR A 75 16.76 -7.36 4.85
C TYR A 75 16.73 -6.04 5.61
N VAL A 76 16.34 -6.02 6.89
CA VAL A 76 16.34 -4.78 7.68
C VAL A 76 17.73 -4.20 7.85
N VAL A 77 18.76 -5.04 8.08
CA VAL A 77 20.15 -4.54 8.16
C VAL A 77 20.58 -3.89 6.84
N ALA A 78 20.33 -4.53 5.70
CA ALA A 78 20.66 -3.99 4.38
C ALA A 78 19.88 -2.70 4.09
N MET A 79 18.58 -2.66 4.41
CA MET A 79 17.72 -1.51 4.21
C MET A 79 18.15 -0.32 5.08
N VAL A 80 18.40 -0.53 6.38
CA VAL A 80 18.86 0.52 7.30
C VAL A 80 20.23 1.05 6.87
N THR A 81 21.17 0.17 6.51
CA THR A 81 22.49 0.59 6.01
C THR A 81 22.36 1.45 4.75
N SER A 82 21.52 1.01 3.81
CA SER A 82 21.24 1.75 2.58
C SER A 82 20.63 3.12 2.87
N LEU A 83 19.65 3.17 3.77
CA LEU A 83 18.99 4.41 4.18
C LEU A 83 19.95 5.37 4.88
N SER A 84 20.83 4.86 5.75
CA SER A 84 21.86 5.67 6.42
C SER A 84 22.78 6.34 5.41
N VAL A 85 23.23 5.62 4.37
CA VAL A 85 24.03 6.21 3.29
C VAL A 85 23.24 7.31 2.60
N ILE A 86 22.02 7.04 2.14
CA ILE A 86 21.16 8.02 1.44
C ILE A 86 20.97 9.27 2.29
N VAL A 87 20.60 9.13 3.56
CA VAL A 87 20.31 10.25 4.46
C VAL A 87 21.55 11.12 4.66
N VAL A 88 22.71 10.52 4.96
CA VAL A 88 23.95 11.27 5.17
C VAL A 88 24.37 11.98 3.89
N THR A 89 24.36 11.29 2.75
CA THR A 89 24.74 11.92 1.47
C THR A 89 23.77 13.02 1.05
N SER A 90 22.47 12.87 1.32
CA SER A 90 21.45 13.89 0.98
C SER A 90 21.61 15.16 1.80
N ALA A 91 21.97 15.02 3.08
CA ALA A 91 22.19 16.15 3.98
C ALA A 91 23.49 16.91 3.67
N LEU A 92 24.54 16.21 3.22
CA LEU A 92 25.84 16.80 2.90
C LEU A 92 25.91 17.40 1.49
N ARG A 93 25.07 16.93 0.55
CA ARG A 93 25.15 17.35 -0.85
C ARG A 93 24.65 18.77 -1.10
N TYR A 94 23.67 19.24 -0.32
CA TYR A 94 23.01 20.51 -0.59
C TYR A 94 23.01 21.42 0.62
N ASP A 95 23.48 22.65 0.42
CA ASP A 95 23.30 23.73 1.37
C ASP A 95 21.81 24.01 1.56
N GLY A 96 21.39 24.13 2.82
CA GLY A 96 19.97 24.33 3.15
C GLY A 96 19.11 23.05 3.15
N ASN A 97 19.72 21.85 3.12
CA ASN A 97 19.03 20.57 3.34
C ASN A 97 19.43 19.88 4.68
N PRO A 98 19.09 20.45 5.87
CA PRO A 98 19.55 19.94 7.16
C PRO A 98 19.22 18.47 7.42
N LEU A 99 20.17 17.75 8.03
CA LEU A 99 20.04 16.34 8.42
C LEU A 99 18.74 16.03 9.18
N LYS A 100 18.32 16.93 10.09
CA LYS A 100 17.06 16.79 10.84
C LYS A 100 15.85 16.61 9.92
N TYR A 101 15.73 17.43 8.88
CA TYR A 101 14.58 17.37 7.98
C TYR A 101 14.67 16.17 7.04
N VAL A 102 15.88 15.83 6.57
CA VAL A 102 16.12 14.62 5.77
C VAL A 102 15.74 13.36 6.56
N LEU A 103 16.11 13.28 7.84
CA LEU A 103 15.72 12.17 8.73
C LEU A 103 14.20 12.09 8.92
N LEU A 104 13.52 13.23 9.07
CA LEU A 104 12.06 13.26 9.19
C LEU A 104 11.38 12.77 7.91
N GLU A 105 11.85 13.20 6.72
CA GLU A 105 11.37 12.69 5.43
C GLU A 105 11.64 11.19 5.28
N ALA A 106 12.81 10.70 5.69
CA ALA A 106 13.20 9.29 5.57
C ALA A 106 12.56 8.37 6.62
N SER A 107 12.03 8.93 7.72
CA SER A 107 11.66 8.18 8.92
C SER A 107 10.64 7.07 8.65
N TYR A 108 9.74 7.25 7.68
CA TYR A 108 8.68 6.28 7.39
C TYR A 108 9.23 4.92 6.94
N PHE A 109 10.43 4.84 6.35
CA PHE A 109 11.07 3.57 5.99
C PHE A 109 11.31 2.68 7.23
N LEU A 110 11.49 3.28 8.41
CA LEU A 110 11.68 2.56 9.67
C LEU A 110 10.39 1.87 10.15
N LEU A 111 9.22 2.13 9.53
CA LEU A 111 8.03 1.31 9.78
C LEU A 111 8.26 -0.17 9.46
N ILE A 112 9.31 -0.53 8.72
CA ILE A 112 9.63 -1.92 8.43
C ILE A 112 9.83 -2.78 9.70
N PHE A 113 10.22 -2.18 10.83
CA PHE A 113 10.33 -2.88 12.11
C PHE A 113 8.99 -3.51 12.54
N LEU A 114 7.86 -2.98 12.08
CA LEU A 114 6.54 -3.55 12.30
C LEU A 114 6.37 -4.95 11.69
N ALA A 115 7.12 -5.30 10.64
CA ALA A 115 7.03 -6.61 10.01
C ALA A 115 7.33 -7.75 11.01
N PHE A 116 8.23 -7.52 11.97
CA PHE A 116 8.68 -8.51 12.94
C PHE A 116 7.57 -8.93 13.93
N PRO A 117 6.92 -8.00 14.66
CA PRO A 117 5.79 -8.35 15.51
C PRO A 117 4.60 -8.88 14.72
N ILE A 118 4.34 -8.41 13.49
CA ILE A 118 3.30 -8.99 12.62
C ILE A 118 3.59 -10.45 12.33
N TYR A 119 4.79 -10.77 11.83
CA TYR A 119 5.20 -12.14 11.52
C TYR A 119 5.04 -13.04 12.75
N ARG A 120 5.56 -12.59 13.91
CA ARG A 120 5.46 -13.35 15.16
C ARG A 120 4.02 -13.59 15.59
N PHE A 121 3.15 -12.60 15.42
CA PHE A 121 1.73 -12.75 15.71
C PHE A 121 1.06 -13.76 14.78
N MET A 122 1.34 -13.71 13.47
CA MET A 122 0.82 -14.67 12.50
C MET A 122 1.26 -16.10 12.82
N VAL A 123 2.54 -16.32 13.17
CA VAL A 123 3.03 -17.65 13.58
C VAL A 123 2.29 -18.19 14.81
N ARG A 124 1.89 -17.33 15.75
CA ARG A 124 1.20 -17.75 16.99
C ARG A 124 -0.31 -17.93 16.84
N ASN A 125 -0.95 -17.06 16.09
CA ASN A 125 -2.42 -16.93 16.06
C ASN A 125 -3.03 -17.19 14.68
N GLY A 126 -2.19 -17.46 13.66
CA GLY A 126 -2.57 -17.59 12.28
C GLY A 126 -2.78 -16.25 11.57
N LYS A 127 -2.50 -16.21 10.27
CA LYS A 127 -2.72 -15.03 9.41
C LYS A 127 -4.16 -14.49 9.45
N ASN A 128 -5.14 -15.38 9.57
CA ASN A 128 -6.56 -15.01 9.53
C ASN A 128 -6.95 -14.09 10.69
N SER A 129 -6.34 -14.27 11.86
CA SER A 129 -6.59 -13.38 13.01
C SER A 129 -6.10 -11.97 12.71
N PHE A 130 -4.90 -11.83 12.12
CA PHE A 130 -4.31 -10.53 11.81
C PHE A 130 -5.13 -9.78 10.75
N PHE A 131 -5.43 -10.44 9.63
CA PHE A 131 -6.19 -9.80 8.56
C PHE A 131 -7.64 -9.52 8.97
N SER A 132 -8.26 -10.34 9.81
CA SER A 132 -9.59 -10.02 10.36
C SER A 132 -9.58 -8.72 11.17
N THR A 133 -8.51 -8.45 11.94
CA THR A 133 -8.35 -7.18 12.68
C THR A 133 -8.26 -5.99 11.73
N LEU A 134 -7.45 -6.09 10.66
CA LEU A 134 -7.37 -5.03 9.64
C LEU A 134 -8.68 -4.84 8.87
N ASN A 135 -9.41 -5.93 8.62
CA ASN A 135 -10.68 -5.92 7.92
C ASN A 135 -11.74 -5.13 8.70
N ILE A 136 -11.74 -5.21 10.03
CA ILE A 136 -12.63 -4.40 10.89
C ILE A 136 -12.35 -2.90 10.69
N VAL A 137 -11.08 -2.50 10.66
CA VAL A 137 -10.69 -1.10 10.44
C VAL A 137 -11.10 -0.63 9.05
N ALA A 138 -10.87 -1.45 8.02
CA ALA A 138 -11.30 -1.14 6.65
C ALA A 138 -12.82 -1.01 6.54
N PHE A 139 -13.58 -1.91 7.17
CA PHE A 139 -15.04 -1.84 7.18
C PHE A 139 -15.56 -0.54 7.79
N ILE A 140 -15.03 -0.17 8.97
CA ILE A 140 -15.37 1.11 9.62
C ILE A 140 -15.04 2.27 8.68
N TRP A 141 -13.88 2.22 8.01
CA TRP A 141 -13.48 3.28 7.10
C TRP A 141 -14.44 3.41 5.90
N TYR A 142 -14.84 2.30 5.27
CA TYR A 142 -15.80 2.31 4.17
C TYR A 142 -17.13 2.95 4.59
N VAL A 143 -17.64 2.58 5.77
CA VAL A 143 -18.89 3.14 6.29
C VAL A 143 -18.75 4.65 6.50
N ILE A 144 -17.65 5.11 7.11
CA ILE A 144 -17.41 6.55 7.34
C ILE A 144 -17.32 7.32 6.01
N CYS A 145 -16.60 6.80 5.01
CA CYS A 145 -16.50 7.43 3.69
C CYS A 145 -17.88 7.55 3.01
N ILE A 146 -18.67 6.47 3.03
CA ILE A 146 -20.01 6.47 2.43
C ILE A 146 -20.92 7.46 3.15
N MET A 147 -20.89 7.49 4.49
CA MET A 147 -21.66 8.45 5.29
C MET A 147 -21.29 9.90 4.95
N GLN A 148 -20.00 10.22 4.78
CA GLN A 148 -19.57 11.57 4.39
C GLN A 148 -20.09 11.96 3.01
N VAL A 149 -20.08 11.04 2.04
CA VAL A 149 -20.64 11.30 0.70
C VAL A 149 -22.15 11.56 0.78
N LEU A 150 -22.89 10.73 1.53
CA LEU A 150 -24.33 10.90 1.72
C LEU A 150 -24.68 12.21 2.43
N ILE A 151 -24.01 12.53 3.53
CA ILE A 151 -24.24 13.77 4.28
C ILE A 151 -23.96 15.00 3.41
N TYR A 152 -22.84 14.99 2.67
CA TYR A 152 -22.52 16.09 1.77
C TYR A 152 -23.57 16.24 0.66
N SER A 153 -24.04 15.14 0.08
CA SER A 153 -25.05 15.19 -0.99
C SER A 153 -26.39 15.80 -0.54
N VAL A 154 -26.74 15.69 0.73
CA VAL A 154 -28.00 16.22 1.30
C VAL A 154 -27.83 17.62 1.89
N THR A 155 -26.70 17.86 2.57
CA THR A 155 -26.52 19.05 3.42
C THR A 155 -25.44 20.02 2.94
N GLY A 156 -24.58 19.61 2.00
CA GLY A 156 -23.37 20.34 1.62
C GLY A 156 -22.26 20.35 2.68
N ASN A 157 -22.46 19.71 3.83
CA ASN A 157 -21.52 19.79 4.96
C ASN A 157 -20.48 18.67 4.99
N PHE A 158 -19.32 19.00 5.53
CA PHE A 158 -18.23 18.05 5.83
C PHE A 158 -18.09 17.86 7.34
N PHE A 159 -18.04 16.60 7.78
CA PHE A 159 -17.64 16.26 9.15
C PHE A 159 -16.21 15.68 9.21
N LEU A 160 -15.67 15.24 8.06
CA LEU A 160 -14.29 14.81 7.93
C LEU A 160 -13.36 15.99 7.64
N TYR A 161 -12.25 16.06 8.36
CA TYR A 161 -11.17 17.02 8.17
C TYR A 161 -10.22 16.52 7.07
N VAL A 162 -10.66 16.63 5.82
CA VAL A 162 -9.85 16.30 4.64
C VAL A 162 -9.70 17.50 3.71
N ASP A 163 -8.58 17.53 2.98
CA ASP A 163 -8.42 18.46 1.87
C ASP A 163 -9.45 18.13 0.78
N HIS A 164 -10.27 19.13 0.43
CA HIS A 164 -11.37 18.98 -0.52
C HIS A 164 -10.83 18.69 -1.93
N LEU A 165 -10.92 17.43 -2.34
CA LEU A 165 -10.65 17.04 -3.71
C LEU A 165 -11.96 16.60 -4.35
N PHE A 166 -12.50 17.45 -5.20
CA PHE A 166 -13.61 17.09 -6.08
C PHE A 166 -13.06 16.44 -7.35
N ARG A 167 -13.76 15.44 -7.87
CA ARG A 167 -13.52 14.88 -9.20
C ARG A 167 -14.83 14.41 -9.79
N ASN A 168 -15.10 14.80 -11.04
CA ASN A 168 -16.37 14.52 -11.70
C ASN A 168 -17.58 14.87 -10.80
N ASP A 169 -17.54 16.05 -10.18
CA ASP A 169 -18.53 16.58 -9.24
C ASP A 169 -18.80 15.74 -7.98
N ASN A 170 -17.97 14.72 -7.74
CA ASN A 170 -18.07 13.84 -6.59
C ASN A 170 -16.92 14.07 -5.61
N LEU A 171 -17.20 13.81 -4.33
CA LEU A 171 -16.18 13.86 -3.28
C LEU A 171 -15.19 12.72 -3.42
N ARG A 172 -13.89 13.07 -3.33
CA ARG A 172 -12.81 12.09 -3.42
C ARG A 172 -12.07 11.91 -2.11
N PHE A 173 -12.02 10.66 -1.64
CA PHE A 173 -11.27 10.27 -0.45
C PHE A 173 -10.31 9.12 -0.75
N SER A 174 -9.11 9.14 -0.14
CA SER A 174 -8.20 8.00 -0.25
C SER A 174 -8.60 6.90 0.74
N LEU A 175 -8.68 5.65 0.26
CA LEU A 175 -8.87 4.48 1.12
C LEU A 175 -7.60 4.03 1.85
N LYS A 176 -6.49 4.78 1.69
CA LYS A 176 -5.20 4.55 2.32
C LYS A 176 -4.67 3.13 2.11
N SER A 177 -3.70 2.73 2.93
CA SER A 177 -2.98 1.46 2.76
C SER A 177 -3.88 0.24 2.97
N VAL A 178 -4.76 0.29 3.99
CA VAL A 178 -5.53 -0.88 4.44
C VAL A 178 -6.76 -1.12 3.56
N GLY A 179 -7.49 -0.08 3.16
CA GLY A 179 -8.75 -0.22 2.42
C GLY A 179 -8.57 -1.00 1.12
N CYS A 180 -7.70 -0.53 0.22
CA CYS A 180 -7.51 -1.18 -1.09
C CYS A 180 -7.08 -2.65 -0.97
N VAL A 181 -6.20 -3.00 -0.02
CA VAL A 181 -5.76 -4.39 0.15
C VAL A 181 -6.85 -5.27 0.75
N MET A 182 -7.68 -4.73 1.64
CA MET A 182 -8.79 -5.50 2.21
C MET A 182 -9.85 -5.87 1.17
N VAL A 183 -10.00 -5.10 0.08
CA VAL A 183 -10.83 -5.51 -1.06
C VAL A 183 -10.32 -6.82 -1.67
N VAL A 184 -9.01 -6.91 -1.94
CA VAL A 184 -8.37 -8.11 -2.48
C VAL A 184 -8.47 -9.29 -1.50
N TYR A 185 -8.26 -9.03 -0.21
CA TYR A 185 -8.41 -10.04 0.85
C TYR A 185 -9.81 -10.64 0.89
N ASN A 186 -10.85 -9.78 0.93
CA ASN A 186 -12.23 -10.24 0.98
C ASN A 186 -12.62 -11.03 -0.28
N PHE A 187 -12.16 -10.61 -1.47
CA PHE A 187 -12.34 -11.40 -2.69
C PHE A 187 -11.73 -12.80 -2.57
N CYS A 188 -10.47 -12.89 -2.12
CA CYS A 188 -9.79 -14.18 -1.97
C CYS A 188 -10.53 -15.10 -0.99
N LYS A 189 -11.07 -14.53 0.10
CA LYS A 189 -11.89 -15.27 1.07
C LYS A 189 -13.19 -15.79 0.46
N ILE A 190 -13.92 -14.95 -0.27
CA ILE A 190 -15.16 -15.37 -0.97
C ILE A 190 -14.85 -16.47 -1.99
N TRP A 191 -13.74 -16.35 -2.70
CA TRP A 191 -13.37 -17.27 -3.78
C TRP A 191 -12.94 -18.65 -3.27
N THR A 192 -12.20 -18.69 -2.15
CA THR A 192 -11.56 -19.92 -1.68
C THR A 192 -12.22 -20.56 -0.46
N GLU A 193 -12.86 -19.78 0.40
CA GLU A 193 -13.41 -20.26 1.67
C GLU A 193 -14.93 -20.29 1.66
N ARG A 194 -15.50 -21.48 1.87
CA ARG A 194 -16.93 -21.64 2.21
C ARG A 194 -17.13 -21.53 3.72
N ASP A 195 -16.68 -20.42 4.30
CA ASP A 195 -16.82 -20.16 5.74
C ASP A 195 -18.18 -19.49 6.05
N LYS A 196 -18.63 -19.62 7.31
CA LYS A 196 -19.82 -18.94 7.84
C LYS A 196 -19.77 -17.42 7.68
N LYS A 197 -18.57 -16.85 7.55
CA LYS A 197 -18.32 -15.42 7.38
C LYS A 197 -18.36 -14.94 5.92
N ILE A 198 -18.71 -15.81 4.95
CA ILE A 198 -18.73 -15.45 3.53
C ILE A 198 -19.63 -14.24 3.24
N GLY A 199 -20.79 -14.13 3.90
CA GLY A 199 -21.69 -12.99 3.74
C GLY A 199 -21.07 -11.66 4.20
N PHE A 200 -20.30 -11.69 5.29
CA PHE A 200 -19.59 -10.51 5.78
C PHE A 200 -18.45 -10.10 4.85
N ASN A 201 -17.69 -11.07 4.33
CA ASN A 201 -16.65 -10.80 3.35
C ASN A 201 -17.24 -10.25 2.04
N LEU A 202 -18.39 -10.78 1.59
CA LEU A 202 -19.11 -10.27 0.42
C LEU A 202 -19.58 -8.84 0.61
N LEU A 203 -20.20 -8.54 1.76
CA LEU A 203 -20.59 -7.17 2.11
C LEU A 203 -19.40 -6.22 2.05
N GLN A 204 -18.28 -6.58 2.68
CA GLN A 204 -17.08 -5.75 2.68
C GLN A 204 -16.44 -5.61 1.30
N PHE A 205 -16.45 -6.66 0.49
CA PHE A 205 -16.01 -6.59 -0.89
C PHE A 205 -16.86 -5.60 -1.68
N CYS A 206 -18.20 -5.69 -1.59
CA CYS A 206 -19.10 -4.76 -2.27
C CYS A 206 -18.92 -3.31 -1.82
N LEU A 207 -18.86 -3.06 -0.50
CA LEU A 207 -18.63 -1.73 0.05
C LEU A 207 -17.26 -1.17 -0.36
N GLY A 208 -16.22 -2.01 -0.32
CA GLY A 208 -14.88 -1.63 -0.72
C GLY A 208 -14.78 -1.32 -2.22
N MET A 209 -15.39 -2.13 -3.09
CA MET A 209 -15.46 -1.86 -4.53
C MET A 209 -16.25 -0.58 -4.82
N TYR A 210 -17.38 -0.35 -4.12
CA TYR A 210 -18.13 0.90 -4.21
C TYR A 210 -17.25 2.11 -3.84
N CYS A 211 -16.55 2.03 -2.71
CA CYS A 211 -15.64 3.08 -2.28
C CYS A 211 -14.52 3.31 -3.29
N VAL A 212 -13.95 2.25 -3.87
CA VAL A 212 -12.90 2.37 -4.89
C VAL A 212 -13.43 3.14 -6.10
N PHE A 213 -14.54 2.68 -6.70
CA PHE A 213 -15.06 3.23 -7.95
C PHE A 213 -15.68 4.62 -7.82
N PHE A 214 -16.47 4.86 -6.78
CA PHE A 214 -17.28 6.07 -6.67
C PHE A 214 -16.65 7.13 -5.75
N ILE A 215 -15.85 6.72 -4.76
CA ILE A 215 -15.27 7.63 -3.77
C ILE A 215 -13.79 7.90 -4.07
N GLN A 216 -12.95 6.87 -4.19
CA GLN A 216 -11.51 7.06 -4.39
C GLN A 216 -11.15 7.46 -5.82
N GLN A 217 -11.93 6.98 -6.80
CA GLN A 217 -11.87 7.36 -8.22
C GLN A 217 -10.44 7.40 -8.80
N THR A 218 -9.56 6.50 -8.36
CA THR A 218 -8.15 6.54 -8.75
C THR A 218 -7.83 5.38 -9.69
N ARG A 219 -7.62 5.69 -10.98
CA ARG A 219 -7.39 4.72 -12.07
C ARG A 219 -6.37 3.63 -11.73
N ALA A 220 -5.26 4.01 -11.09
CA ALA A 220 -4.22 3.07 -10.66
C ALA A 220 -4.75 1.96 -9.74
N PHE A 221 -5.65 2.28 -8.81
CA PHE A 221 -6.24 1.27 -7.91
C PHE A 221 -7.27 0.39 -8.62
N PHE A 222 -7.94 0.88 -9.66
CA PHE A 222 -8.81 0.04 -10.50
C PHE A 222 -7.99 -1.07 -11.18
N LEU A 223 -6.88 -0.68 -11.80
CA LEU A 223 -5.96 -1.60 -12.47
C LEU A 223 -5.30 -2.56 -11.47
N ALA A 224 -4.83 -2.06 -10.33
CA ALA A 224 -4.15 -2.90 -9.34
C ALA A 224 -5.10 -3.91 -8.68
N ILE A 225 -6.29 -3.50 -8.25
CA ILE A 225 -7.27 -4.41 -7.62
C ILE A 225 -7.87 -5.35 -8.67
N GLY A 226 -8.29 -4.84 -9.83
CA GLY A 226 -8.83 -5.64 -10.92
C GLY A 226 -7.84 -6.68 -11.42
N GLY A 227 -6.59 -6.29 -11.66
CA GLY A 227 -5.54 -7.21 -12.08
C GLY A 227 -5.14 -8.20 -10.99
N ALA A 228 -5.20 -7.84 -9.69
CA ALA A 228 -5.04 -8.79 -8.60
C ALA A 228 -6.14 -9.85 -8.58
N ILE A 229 -7.40 -9.46 -8.80
CA ILE A 229 -8.54 -10.38 -8.92
C ILE A 229 -8.35 -11.32 -10.11
N VAL A 230 -7.97 -10.78 -11.28
CA VAL A 230 -7.68 -11.56 -12.49
C VAL A 230 -6.54 -12.55 -12.23
N ALA A 231 -5.46 -12.11 -11.59
CA ALA A 231 -4.33 -12.98 -11.25
C ALA A 231 -4.76 -14.14 -10.35
N VAL A 232 -5.61 -13.90 -9.34
CA VAL A 232 -6.16 -14.98 -8.50
C VAL A 232 -7.01 -15.95 -9.32
N LEU A 233 -7.89 -15.45 -10.18
CA LEU A 233 -8.77 -16.30 -11.01
C LEU A 233 -8.00 -17.20 -11.98
N LEU A 234 -6.86 -16.74 -12.50
CA LEU A 234 -6.05 -17.46 -13.50
C LEU A 234 -4.97 -18.36 -12.87
N LEU A 235 -4.28 -17.86 -11.83
CA LEU A 235 -3.09 -18.50 -11.28
C LEU A 235 -3.40 -19.42 -10.09
N TYR A 236 -4.53 -19.24 -9.40
CA TYR A 236 -4.89 -20.10 -8.27
C TYR A 236 -5.11 -21.55 -8.74
N PRO A 237 -4.49 -22.56 -8.08
CA PRO A 237 -4.63 -23.96 -8.45
C PRO A 237 -6.08 -24.43 -8.41
N THR A 238 -6.65 -24.70 -9.58
CA THR A 238 -8.04 -25.19 -9.76
C THR A 238 -8.09 -26.24 -10.88
N THR A 239 -9.21 -26.94 -10.99
CA THR A 239 -9.44 -27.91 -12.08
C THR A 239 -9.50 -27.22 -13.43
N VAL A 240 -9.15 -27.93 -14.51
CA VAL A 240 -9.15 -27.39 -15.88
C VAL A 240 -10.51 -26.80 -16.25
N SER A 241 -11.61 -27.49 -15.92
CA SER A 241 -12.98 -26.99 -16.14
C SER A 241 -13.25 -25.66 -15.41
N LYS A 242 -12.82 -25.51 -14.16
CA LYS A 242 -12.97 -24.24 -13.41
C LYS A 242 -12.13 -23.13 -14.04
N LYS A 243 -10.91 -23.43 -14.50
CA LYS A 243 -10.08 -22.45 -15.22
C LYS A 243 -10.72 -22.00 -16.53
N ALA A 244 -11.21 -22.94 -17.34
CA ALA A 244 -11.90 -22.61 -18.59
C ALA A 244 -13.13 -21.72 -18.33
N ARG A 245 -13.94 -22.06 -17.32
CA ARG A 245 -15.07 -21.22 -16.88
C ARG A 245 -14.62 -19.82 -16.47
N ASN A 246 -13.53 -19.68 -15.71
CA ASN A 246 -13.02 -18.38 -15.29
C ASN A 246 -12.56 -17.54 -16.49
N ILE A 247 -11.88 -18.15 -17.47
CA ILE A 247 -11.46 -17.49 -18.70
C ILE A 247 -12.69 -17.00 -19.49
N ILE A 248 -13.71 -17.85 -19.65
CA ILE A 248 -14.96 -17.47 -20.32
C ILE A 248 -15.63 -16.30 -19.59
N LEU A 249 -15.72 -16.34 -18.26
CA LEU A 249 -16.29 -15.26 -17.45
C LEU A 249 -15.52 -13.95 -17.64
N LEU A 250 -14.19 -13.99 -17.70
CA LEU A 250 -13.37 -12.80 -17.98
C LEU A 250 -13.60 -12.25 -19.38
N ILE A 251 -13.74 -13.12 -20.38
CA ILE A 251 -14.08 -12.71 -21.76
C ILE A 251 -15.45 -12.05 -21.78
N VAL A 252 -16.46 -12.64 -21.14
CA VAL A 252 -17.81 -12.05 -21.07
C VAL A 252 -17.79 -10.67 -20.40
N ILE A 253 -17.09 -10.53 -19.27
CA ILE A 253 -16.93 -9.24 -18.60
C ILE A 253 -16.22 -8.23 -19.51
N ALA A 254 -15.17 -8.64 -20.22
CA ALA A 254 -14.46 -7.78 -21.17
C ALA A 254 -15.39 -7.32 -22.31
N CYS A 255 -16.19 -8.21 -22.88
CA CYS A 255 -17.19 -7.86 -23.89
C CYS A 255 -18.21 -6.85 -23.36
N ILE A 256 -18.75 -7.06 -22.16
CA ILE A 256 -19.69 -6.11 -21.51
C ILE A 256 -19.03 -4.75 -21.31
N ILE A 257 -17.78 -4.70 -20.85
CA ILE A 257 -17.03 -3.45 -20.65
C ILE A 257 -16.82 -2.69 -21.96
N VAL A 258 -16.55 -3.40 -23.05
CA VAL A 258 -16.38 -2.81 -24.39
C VAL A 258 -17.71 -2.31 -24.95
N GLU A 259 -18.77 -3.12 -24.87
CA GLU A 259 -20.10 -2.80 -25.41
C GLU A 259 -20.73 -1.60 -24.70
N ASN A 260 -20.56 -1.48 -23.38
CA ASN A 260 -21.07 -0.34 -22.61
C ASN A 260 -20.21 0.93 -22.74
N GLY A 261 -19.19 0.96 -23.61
CA GLY A 261 -18.33 2.13 -23.79
C GLY A 261 -17.48 2.50 -22.58
N PHE A 262 -17.34 1.59 -21.60
CA PHE A 262 -16.53 1.86 -20.41
C PHE A 262 -15.04 1.89 -20.78
N LEU A 263 -14.60 1.00 -21.69
CA LEU A 263 -13.22 1.01 -22.19
C LEU A 263 -12.89 2.31 -22.94
N SER A 264 -13.78 2.78 -23.81
CA SER A 264 -13.58 4.05 -24.53
C SER A 264 -13.52 5.22 -23.56
N THR A 265 -14.47 5.31 -22.61
CA THR A 265 -14.46 6.36 -21.56
C THR A 265 -13.17 6.33 -20.74
N PHE A 266 -12.69 5.14 -20.37
CA PHE A 266 -11.44 4.98 -19.63
C PHE A 266 -10.22 5.41 -20.47
N LEU A 267 -10.14 5.04 -21.75
CA LEU A 267 -9.06 5.46 -22.63
C LEU A 267 -9.11 6.97 -22.93
N GLU A 268 -10.29 7.51 -23.15
CA GLU A 268 -10.53 8.95 -23.34
C GLU A 268 -10.14 9.75 -22.11
N SER A 269 -10.20 9.20 -20.89
CA SER A 269 -9.68 9.85 -19.68
C SER A 269 -8.16 10.13 -19.71
N PHE A 270 -7.43 9.55 -20.66
CA PHE A 270 -6.02 9.87 -20.94
C PHE A 270 -5.87 10.82 -22.15
N GLY A 271 -6.92 11.00 -22.95
CA GLY A 271 -6.92 11.81 -24.15
C GLY A 271 -6.97 13.31 -23.90
N SER A 272 -6.57 14.08 -24.91
CA SER A 272 -6.42 15.55 -24.88
C SER A 272 -7.71 16.31 -24.61
N LYS A 273 -8.86 15.69 -24.85
CA LYS A 273 -10.19 16.27 -24.65
C LYS A 273 -10.74 16.05 -23.23
N SER A 274 -10.03 15.31 -22.37
CA SER A 274 -10.52 15.00 -21.03
C SER A 274 -10.15 16.09 -20.01
N ILE A 275 -11.01 16.28 -19.01
CA ILE A 275 -10.76 17.17 -17.85
C ILE A 275 -9.47 16.75 -17.11
N GLU A 276 -9.08 15.48 -17.23
CA GLU A 276 -7.92 14.89 -16.56
C GLU A 276 -6.64 14.93 -17.39
N TYR A 277 -6.68 15.51 -18.59
CA TYR A 277 -5.54 15.51 -19.50
C TYR A 277 -4.32 16.22 -18.90
N ASN A 278 -4.54 17.34 -18.18
CA ASN A 278 -3.47 18.05 -17.48
C ASN A 278 -2.77 17.15 -16.45
N SER A 279 -3.50 16.33 -15.69
CA SER A 279 -2.90 15.36 -14.76
C SER A 279 -2.08 14.29 -15.50
N THR A 280 -2.50 13.92 -16.71
CA THR A 280 -1.79 12.95 -17.55
C THR A 280 -0.47 13.52 -18.09
N ILE A 281 -0.49 14.77 -18.61
CA ILE A 281 0.72 15.47 -19.06
C ILE A 281 1.69 15.67 -17.90
N LEU A 282 1.21 16.11 -16.73
CA LEU A 282 2.06 16.33 -15.56
C LEU A 282 2.76 15.05 -15.10
N ARG A 283 2.07 13.91 -15.14
CA ARG A 283 2.66 12.60 -14.85
C ARG A 283 3.72 12.19 -15.86
N GLN A 284 3.47 12.43 -17.16
CA GLN A 284 4.45 12.13 -18.21
C GLN A 284 5.69 13.00 -18.09
N GLY A 285 5.52 14.31 -17.84
CA GLY A 285 6.63 15.24 -17.58
C GLY A 285 7.42 14.86 -16.32
N ALA A 286 6.73 14.54 -15.23
CA ALA A 286 7.36 14.07 -14.00
C ALA A 286 8.15 12.78 -14.23
N PHE A 287 7.61 11.83 -15.00
CA PHE A 287 8.29 10.58 -15.33
C PHE A 287 9.62 10.84 -16.03
N LEU A 288 9.60 11.65 -17.10
CA LEU A 288 10.79 11.97 -17.88
C LEU A 288 11.82 12.70 -17.01
N TYR A 289 11.38 13.71 -16.26
CA TYR A 289 12.23 14.48 -15.37
C TYR A 289 12.93 13.59 -14.32
N PHE A 290 12.19 12.78 -13.58
CA PHE A 290 12.77 11.92 -12.54
C PHE A 290 13.68 10.83 -13.11
N TRP A 291 13.37 10.33 -14.31
CA TRP A 291 14.23 9.41 -15.02
C TRP A 291 15.57 10.06 -15.43
N GLU A 292 15.53 11.27 -15.97
CA GLU A 292 16.73 12.03 -16.32
C GLU A 292 17.58 12.35 -15.08
N GLU A 293 16.96 12.76 -13.97
CA GLU A 293 17.65 12.99 -12.71
C GLU A 293 18.34 11.72 -12.17
N PHE A 294 17.69 10.56 -12.29
CA PHE A 294 18.31 9.29 -11.93
C PHE A 294 19.52 8.97 -12.82
N ILE A 295 19.42 9.15 -14.14
CA ILE A 295 20.52 8.86 -15.07
C ILE A 295 21.76 9.73 -14.77
N LYS A 296 21.58 10.99 -14.32
CA LYS A 296 22.69 11.87 -13.95
C LYS A 296 23.52 11.33 -12.79
N ASN A 297 22.89 10.60 -11.85
CA ASN A 297 23.59 9.96 -10.74
C ASN A 297 22.91 8.65 -10.32
N PRO A 298 23.14 7.53 -11.01
CA PRO A 298 22.37 6.30 -10.78
C PRO A 298 22.62 5.65 -9.41
N ILE A 299 23.79 5.90 -8.79
CA ILE A 299 24.16 5.27 -7.52
C ILE A 299 23.37 5.90 -6.37
N LEU A 300 23.37 7.23 -6.28
CA LEU A 300 22.77 7.97 -5.16
C LEU A 300 21.46 8.68 -5.52
N GLY A 301 21.13 8.79 -6.81
CA GLY A 301 20.13 9.72 -7.30
C GLY A 301 20.52 11.17 -6.96
N HIS A 302 19.55 12.08 -6.89
CA HIS A 302 19.72 13.37 -6.22
C HIS A 302 19.55 13.24 -4.69
N GLY A 303 18.98 12.15 -4.18
CA GLY A 303 18.80 11.93 -2.74
C GLY A 303 17.50 12.54 -2.19
N ILE A 304 17.32 12.50 -0.87
CA ILE A 304 16.13 12.99 -0.20
C ILE A 304 16.22 14.51 0.01
N ILE A 305 15.31 15.24 -0.64
CA ILE A 305 15.22 16.70 -0.56
C ILE A 305 14.14 17.13 0.45
N ALA A 306 14.58 17.74 1.55
CA ALA A 306 13.75 18.19 2.66
C ALA A 306 13.80 19.72 2.88
N GLY A 307 14.78 20.42 2.31
CA GLY A 307 14.89 21.88 2.39
C GLY A 307 13.83 22.62 1.57
N SER A 308 13.58 23.88 1.93
CA SER A 308 12.52 24.73 1.36
C SER A 308 13.01 25.81 0.40
N SER A 309 14.32 25.89 0.14
CA SER A 309 14.84 26.87 -0.83
C SER A 309 14.27 26.60 -2.22
N GLN A 310 14.07 27.66 -3.01
CA GLN A 310 13.52 27.53 -4.37
C GLN A 310 14.32 26.56 -5.24
N TYR A 311 15.65 26.60 -5.13
CA TYR A 311 16.55 25.66 -5.82
C TYR A 311 16.27 24.20 -5.44
N LEU A 312 16.14 23.90 -4.14
CA LEU A 312 15.83 22.55 -3.67
C LEU A 312 14.43 22.08 -4.09
N GLN A 313 13.46 23.00 -4.09
CA GLN A 313 12.13 22.70 -4.59
C GLN A 313 12.13 22.39 -6.09
N GLN A 314 12.91 23.12 -6.90
CA GLN A 314 13.04 22.82 -8.33
C GLN A 314 13.67 21.45 -8.61
N ILE A 315 14.59 20.99 -7.76
CA ILE A 315 15.09 19.60 -7.84
C ILE A 315 13.99 18.61 -7.46
N LYS A 316 13.26 18.91 -6.37
CA LYS A 316 12.25 18.00 -5.82
C LYS A 316 11.02 17.85 -6.71
N THR A 317 10.58 18.94 -7.32
CA THR A 317 9.29 19.04 -8.02
C THR A 317 9.43 19.47 -9.48
N GLY A 318 10.66 19.46 -10.00
CA GLY A 318 10.96 19.82 -11.37
C GLY A 318 10.97 21.33 -11.65
N PRO A 319 11.32 21.73 -12.89
CA PRO A 319 11.54 23.12 -13.27
C PRO A 319 10.30 24.01 -13.13
N ILE A 320 9.10 23.41 -13.23
CA ILE A 320 7.80 24.08 -13.10
C ILE A 320 7.15 23.86 -11.72
N SER A 321 7.87 23.23 -10.79
CA SER A 321 7.49 23.00 -9.40
C SER A 321 6.15 22.29 -9.16
N CYS A 322 5.73 21.44 -10.10
CA CYS A 322 4.46 20.72 -10.02
C CYS A 322 4.58 19.22 -10.32
N TYR A 323 5.80 18.67 -10.34
CA TYR A 323 6.03 17.23 -10.41
C TYR A 323 6.12 16.65 -9.00
N TYR A 324 5.51 15.47 -8.81
CA TYR A 324 5.50 14.79 -7.52
C TYR A 324 6.01 13.36 -7.69
N TYR A 325 6.89 12.89 -6.81
CA TYR A 325 7.36 11.50 -6.83
C TYR A 325 6.20 10.50 -6.77
N ALA A 326 5.19 10.83 -5.96
CA ALA A 326 3.96 10.06 -5.76
C ALA A 326 3.17 9.79 -7.06
N ASP A 327 3.38 10.58 -8.10
CA ASP A 327 2.66 10.49 -9.37
C ASP A 327 3.33 9.55 -10.38
N THR A 328 4.53 9.05 -10.09
CA THR A 328 5.37 8.25 -11.03
C THR A 328 5.82 6.90 -10.48
N GLY A 329 5.25 6.47 -9.34
CA GLY A 329 5.52 5.17 -8.74
C GLY A 329 7.00 4.88 -8.53
N PHE A 330 7.44 3.70 -8.98
CA PHE A 330 8.83 3.25 -8.88
C PHE A 330 9.84 4.26 -9.46
N ILE A 331 9.50 4.95 -10.55
CA ILE A 331 10.40 5.92 -11.19
C ILE A 331 10.61 7.15 -10.31
N GLY A 332 9.61 7.59 -9.55
CA GLY A 332 9.75 8.68 -8.59
C GLY A 332 10.64 8.33 -7.38
N GLU A 333 10.82 7.05 -7.09
CA GLU A 333 11.70 6.59 -6.01
C GLU A 333 13.17 6.47 -6.45
N LEU A 334 13.42 6.22 -7.74
CA LEU A 334 14.77 6.08 -8.30
C LEU A 334 15.68 7.28 -8.03
N PRO A 335 15.29 8.54 -8.30
CA PRO A 335 16.20 9.66 -8.07
C PRO A 335 16.32 10.03 -6.58
N GLN A 336 15.42 9.54 -5.72
CA GLN A 336 15.54 9.71 -4.26
C GLN A 336 16.46 8.67 -3.61
N LEU A 337 16.44 7.43 -4.10
CA LEU A 337 17.12 6.29 -3.48
C LEU A 337 18.32 5.78 -4.28
N GLY A 338 18.42 6.09 -5.57
CA GLY A 338 19.42 5.52 -6.48
C GLY A 338 19.38 3.99 -6.51
N ILE A 339 20.53 3.35 -6.67
CA ILE A 339 20.66 1.88 -6.72
C ILE A 339 20.25 1.21 -5.40
N PHE A 340 20.25 1.95 -4.28
CA PHE A 340 19.84 1.44 -2.97
C PHE A 340 18.37 1.04 -2.89
N ILE A 341 17.54 1.49 -3.84
CA ILE A 341 16.18 0.95 -4.04
C ILE A 341 16.19 -0.57 -4.19
N THR A 342 17.30 -1.15 -4.65
CA THR A 342 17.48 -2.59 -4.77
C THR A 342 17.33 -3.28 -3.41
N ASN A 343 17.99 -2.76 -2.38
CA ASN A 343 17.93 -3.32 -1.03
C ASN A 343 16.59 -3.02 -0.35
N ILE A 344 15.99 -1.86 -0.65
CA ILE A 344 14.74 -1.40 -0.01
C ILE A 344 13.51 -2.11 -0.60
N TYR A 345 13.51 -2.40 -1.90
CA TYR A 345 12.31 -2.81 -2.62
C TYR A 345 12.51 -4.00 -3.58
N ILE A 346 13.51 -3.95 -4.47
CA ILE A 346 13.64 -4.97 -5.53
C ILE A 346 13.98 -6.33 -4.93
N TRP A 347 14.97 -6.41 -4.03
CA TRP A 347 15.39 -7.66 -3.41
C TRP A 347 14.26 -8.40 -2.66
N PRO A 348 13.54 -7.76 -1.71
CA PRO A 348 12.40 -8.42 -1.07
C PRO A 348 11.27 -8.77 -2.04
N LEU A 349 11.03 -7.95 -3.07
CA LEU A 349 10.02 -8.25 -4.09
C LEU A 349 10.39 -9.47 -4.93
N CYS A 350 11.62 -9.55 -5.45
CA CYS A 350 12.13 -10.71 -6.18
C CYS A 350 12.04 -11.99 -5.32
N ARG A 351 12.29 -11.86 -4.01
CA ARG A 351 12.11 -12.97 -3.08
C ARG A 351 10.65 -13.39 -2.93
N ALA A 352 9.73 -12.44 -2.75
CA ALA A 352 8.30 -12.74 -2.68
C ALA A 352 7.81 -13.45 -3.96
N ILE A 353 8.26 -12.99 -5.13
CA ILE A 353 8.01 -13.62 -6.42
C ILE A 353 8.53 -15.07 -6.42
N LYS A 354 9.78 -15.30 -5.98
CA LYS A 354 10.38 -16.64 -5.89
C LYS A 354 9.60 -17.57 -4.96
N ILE A 355 9.11 -17.06 -3.82
CA ILE A 355 8.27 -17.82 -2.88
C ILE A 355 6.96 -18.23 -3.56
N SER A 356 6.27 -17.28 -4.19
CA SER A 356 5.00 -17.54 -4.88
C SER A 356 5.15 -18.53 -6.03
N PHE A 357 6.21 -18.41 -6.86
CA PHE A 357 6.46 -19.38 -7.94
C PHE A 357 6.71 -20.79 -7.43
N LYS A 358 7.49 -20.94 -6.36
CA LYS A 358 7.74 -22.24 -5.74
C LYS A 358 6.43 -22.86 -5.25
N GLN A 359 5.62 -22.11 -4.52
CA GLN A 359 4.34 -22.59 -3.99
C GLN A 359 3.31 -22.88 -5.09
N ALA A 360 3.32 -22.12 -6.19
CA ALA A 360 2.47 -22.37 -7.34
C ALA A 360 2.82 -23.69 -8.03
N LYS A 361 4.12 -23.99 -8.18
CA LYS A 361 4.61 -25.27 -8.70
C LYS A 361 4.20 -26.44 -7.81
N GLU A 362 4.24 -26.24 -6.49
CA GLU A 362 3.84 -27.23 -5.49
C GLU A 362 2.32 -27.30 -5.27
N LYS A 363 1.53 -26.44 -5.93
CA LYS A 363 0.07 -26.29 -5.75
C LYS A 363 -0.35 -25.98 -4.31
N THR A 364 0.54 -25.41 -3.51
CA THR A 364 0.29 -25.01 -2.13
C THR A 364 0.05 -23.52 -1.96
N VAL A 365 0.12 -22.73 -3.05
CA VAL A 365 -0.03 -21.27 -3.01
C VAL A 365 -1.40 -20.86 -2.49
N ASP A 366 -1.40 -19.88 -1.58
CA ASP A 366 -2.62 -19.29 -1.04
C ASP A 366 -3.16 -18.21 -1.98
N ALA A 367 -4.47 -18.14 -2.17
CA ALA A 367 -5.07 -17.17 -3.10
C ALA A 367 -4.73 -15.72 -2.73
N PHE A 368 -4.71 -15.38 -1.44
CA PHE A 368 -4.35 -14.03 -1.02
C PHE A 368 -2.86 -13.73 -1.24
N SER A 369 -1.97 -14.72 -1.23
CA SER A 369 -0.56 -14.54 -1.65
C SER A 369 -0.44 -14.11 -3.11
N ILE A 370 -1.21 -14.73 -4.01
CA ILE A 370 -1.26 -14.33 -5.43
C ILE A 370 -1.82 -12.91 -5.55
N GLY A 371 -2.97 -12.66 -4.94
CA GLY A 371 -3.66 -11.37 -5.02
C GLY A 371 -2.82 -10.23 -4.45
N PHE A 372 -2.18 -10.43 -3.29
CA PHE A 372 -1.38 -9.39 -2.64
C PHE A 372 -0.09 -9.11 -3.42
N LEU A 373 0.61 -10.13 -3.93
CA LEU A 373 1.78 -9.92 -4.80
C LEU A 373 1.40 -9.20 -6.09
N ALA A 374 0.32 -9.62 -6.76
CA ALA A 374 -0.17 -8.98 -7.97
C ALA A 374 -0.58 -7.52 -7.72
N TYR A 375 -1.25 -7.24 -6.60
CA TYR A 375 -1.59 -5.88 -6.18
C TYR A 375 -0.34 -5.00 -6.04
N ILE A 376 0.69 -5.47 -5.34
CA ILE A 376 1.95 -4.73 -5.18
C ILE A 376 2.63 -4.48 -6.54
N LEU A 377 2.72 -5.50 -7.40
CA LEU A 377 3.35 -5.37 -8.72
C LEU A 377 2.60 -4.39 -9.64
N LEU A 378 1.27 -4.47 -9.67
CA LEU A 378 0.44 -3.63 -10.54
C LEU A 378 0.31 -2.20 -10.03
N SER A 379 0.42 -1.96 -8.72
CA SER A 379 0.45 -0.61 -8.18
C SER A 379 1.82 0.06 -8.32
N SER A 380 2.91 -0.70 -8.42
CA SER A 380 4.30 -0.20 -8.49
C SER A 380 4.58 0.89 -9.52
N PRO A 381 4.05 0.85 -10.75
CA PRO A 381 4.35 1.87 -11.76
C PRO A 381 3.76 3.25 -11.45
N THR A 382 2.79 3.34 -10.52
CA THR A 382 2.06 4.59 -10.26
C THR A 382 1.93 4.87 -8.77
N VAL A 383 1.29 3.97 -8.02
CA VAL A 383 1.04 4.11 -6.59
C VAL A 383 1.83 3.04 -5.84
N ILE A 384 3.16 3.17 -5.91
CA ILE A 384 4.07 2.24 -5.24
C ILE A 384 3.84 2.27 -3.72
N CYS A 385 3.92 1.11 -3.09
CA CYS A 385 3.82 0.99 -1.63
C CYS A 385 4.99 1.63 -0.86
N LEU A 386 6.02 2.15 -1.54
CA LEU A 386 7.08 2.93 -0.91
C LEU A 386 6.65 4.38 -0.63
N ASN A 387 5.57 4.85 -1.26
CA ASN A 387 5.04 6.17 -0.97
C ASN A 387 4.64 6.27 0.53
N PRO A 388 5.02 7.35 1.25
CA PRO A 388 4.69 7.52 2.66
C PRO A 388 3.20 7.32 2.99
N ALA A 389 2.29 7.69 2.09
CA ALA A 389 0.85 7.55 2.27
C ALA A 389 0.36 6.10 2.27
N TYR A 390 1.14 5.17 1.71
CA TYR A 390 0.79 3.76 1.55
C TYR A 390 1.79 2.80 2.23
N TYR A 391 2.90 3.32 2.80
CA TYR A 391 4.01 2.53 3.32
C TYR A 391 3.63 1.53 4.40
N PHE A 392 2.53 1.76 5.12
CA PHE A 392 2.01 0.84 6.13
C PHE A 392 1.77 -0.58 5.59
N ILE A 393 1.49 -0.73 4.28
CA ILE A 393 1.30 -2.04 3.67
C ILE A 393 2.58 -2.83 3.47
N TRP A 394 3.73 -2.16 3.35
CA TRP A 394 5.01 -2.80 3.08
C TRP A 394 5.47 -3.76 4.19
N PRO A 395 5.52 -3.37 5.49
CA PRO A 395 5.84 -4.32 6.56
C PRO A 395 4.84 -5.49 6.65
N ILE A 396 3.56 -5.25 6.35
CA ILE A 396 2.54 -6.30 6.31
C ILE A 396 2.85 -7.32 5.21
N PHE A 397 3.18 -6.84 4.01
CA PHE A 397 3.54 -7.67 2.87
C PHE A 397 4.77 -8.54 3.16
N ILE A 398 5.85 -7.95 3.68
CA ILE A 398 7.07 -8.69 4.03
C ILE A 398 6.80 -9.77 5.07
N ALA A 399 6.09 -9.43 6.15
CA ALA A 399 5.74 -10.38 7.20
C ALA A 399 4.88 -11.54 6.67
N PHE A 400 3.89 -11.23 5.84
CA PHE A 400 2.98 -12.21 5.27
C PHE A 400 3.68 -13.18 4.31
N MET A 401 4.48 -12.67 3.38
CA MET A 401 5.21 -13.53 2.41
C MET A 401 6.21 -14.46 3.12
N GLU A 402 6.87 -13.99 4.18
CA GLU A 402 7.75 -14.85 4.99
C GLU A 402 6.97 -15.86 5.84
N TYR A 403 5.81 -15.50 6.36
CA TYR A 403 4.92 -16.43 7.08
C TYR A 403 4.47 -17.57 6.16
N GLU A 404 3.97 -17.25 4.96
CA GLU A 404 3.51 -18.25 3.98
C GLU A 404 4.61 -19.21 3.55
N ARG A 405 5.86 -18.75 3.52
CA ARG A 405 7.01 -19.62 3.22
C ARG A 405 7.22 -20.67 4.32
N VAL A 406 7.15 -20.28 5.59
CA VAL A 406 7.51 -21.14 6.72
C VAL A 406 6.39 -22.11 7.07
N GLU A 407 5.14 -21.66 7.09
CA GLU A 407 3.97 -22.50 7.41
C GLU A 407 3.84 -23.71 6.47
N LYS A 408 4.29 -23.60 5.22
CA LYS A 408 4.20 -24.67 4.22
C LYS A 408 5.45 -25.57 4.15
N GLN A 409 6.47 -25.30 4.96
CA GLN A 409 7.64 -26.18 5.13
C GLN A 409 7.51 -27.10 6.35
N THR A 410 6.57 -26.82 7.23
CA THR A 410 6.14 -27.65 8.36
C THR A 410 4.87 -28.40 8.01
#